data_AF-A0AAN9G2K8-F1
#
_entry.id   AF-A0AAN9G2K8-F1
#
_cell.length_a   1.000
_cell.length_b   1.000
_cell.length_c   1.000
_cell.angle_alpha   90.00
_cell.angle_beta   90.00
_cell.angle_gamma   90.00
#
_symmetry.space_group_name_H-M   'P 1'
#
loop_
_entity.id
_entity.type
_entity.pdbx_description
1 polymer ?
#
loop_
_entity_poly.entity_id
_entity_poly.type
_entity_poly.pdbx_seq_one_letter_code
_entity_poly.pdbx_strand_id
1 'polypeptide(L)'
;METRMDLIVLMLMLGVVAARIDSYRTYDEGSDPMSPCAEHARTKDLEACLQAIRKRAEDPSIFWFGNAYSSTCKGQDEYIADCYNPRRDEKDSLVSRLLSQAELDPDSLDRYLEVTYMTRPGTYEACENRYSYNYSRSVTLDPMSMTVMSPFEVREEPRIWWRADDKTTLYTLVFYDVGYLSIKAMYINIPGNNFTKGEAVVKYEGPLNPTRNNNPYVFLLFRQAGAVTLDNKWKDTLSKRNWDTELQDFVQAHALEGPLALSWVLVVGDAYSAEVRRVQGFMNTCAHFVADAFRNEKLEFIPNRTYFGDPLQLNVYINVTFEATPTVVNSCCRIYSYPARTFNINPLGNTRVLPAHVRTDVIKYVTLHMATAFPDTQRDFEDKTLTLLMADPDVPLQAFGNERLPFLHWLVTNIRGGDVAAGDVVQSYMGPAPPDPKPHRYYMLLFRQDEDLDPHKLDYSAANCSWNFRGRCRYDVQTLVSENQLTLIGAAWMRVQFDDFVRQIYVGAGLNPRCVACHGVPGYADPCPSRLDDSSASIPSPGLCCLFSMLLWVLLKAVMCM
;
A
#
# COMPACT_ATOMS: atom_id res chain seq x y z
N MET A 1 -11.34 -47.11 -57.90
CA MET A 1 -10.23 -46.22 -58.32
C MET A 1 -10.53 -44.86 -57.73
N GLU A 2 -10.12 -44.64 -56.49
CA GLU A 2 -10.32 -43.39 -55.76
C GLU A 2 -9.08 -43.22 -54.89
N THR A 3 -8.18 -42.32 -55.29
CA THR A 3 -7.02 -41.91 -54.52
C THR A 3 -7.40 -40.66 -53.73
N ARG A 4 -7.84 -40.85 -52.48
CA ARG A 4 -7.81 -39.82 -51.44
C ARG A 4 -6.40 -39.81 -50.85
N MET A 5 -5.65 -38.75 -51.17
CA MET A 5 -4.37 -38.44 -50.55
C MET A 5 -4.62 -37.49 -49.38
N ASP A 6 -3.88 -37.71 -48.30
CA ASP A 6 -4.18 -37.34 -46.92
C ASP A 6 -4.22 -35.83 -46.61
N LEU A 7 -5.32 -35.41 -45.97
CA LEU A 7 -5.49 -34.09 -45.35
C LEU A 7 -4.71 -33.91 -44.04
N ILE A 8 -4.03 -34.98 -43.56
CA ILE A 8 -3.36 -35.03 -42.25
C ILE A 8 -1.98 -34.36 -42.29
N VAL A 9 -1.34 -34.25 -43.45
CA VAL A 9 -0.01 -33.62 -43.57
C VAL A 9 -0.09 -32.08 -43.55
N LEU A 10 -1.23 -31.48 -43.89
CA LEU A 10 -1.36 -30.01 -43.92
C LEU A 10 -1.61 -29.38 -42.54
N MET A 11 -2.10 -30.14 -41.56
CA MET A 11 -2.38 -29.62 -40.21
C MET A 11 -1.18 -29.62 -39.25
N LEU A 12 -0.06 -30.26 -39.61
CA LEU A 12 1.15 -30.29 -38.78
C LEU A 12 2.13 -29.13 -39.05
N MET A 13 1.87 -28.28 -40.06
CA MET A 13 2.77 -27.17 -40.45
C MET A 13 2.29 -25.77 -40.03
N LEU A 14 1.13 -25.64 -39.39
CA LEU A 14 0.63 -24.37 -38.86
C LEU A 14 0.40 -24.54 -37.36
N GLY A 15 1.36 -24.09 -36.56
CA GLY A 15 1.35 -24.11 -35.10
C GLY A 15 0.24 -23.24 -34.50
N VAL A 16 -1.01 -23.71 -34.60
CA VAL A 16 -2.16 -23.17 -33.88
C VAL A 16 -2.30 -23.99 -32.61
N VAL A 17 -1.77 -23.44 -31.51
CA VAL A 17 -2.06 -23.93 -30.16
C VAL A 17 -3.55 -23.69 -29.91
N ALA A 18 -4.36 -24.73 -30.11
CA ALA A 18 -5.73 -24.74 -29.62
C ALA A 18 -5.67 -24.71 -28.10
N ALA A 19 -5.93 -23.54 -27.52
CA ALA A 19 -6.19 -23.40 -26.09
C ALA A 19 -7.37 -24.33 -25.74
N ARG A 20 -7.07 -25.41 -25.01
CA ARG A 20 -8.11 -26.16 -24.31
C ARG A 20 -8.80 -25.19 -23.37
N ILE A 21 -10.11 -25.09 -23.52
CA ILE A 21 -11.01 -24.54 -22.51
C ILE A 21 -10.90 -25.50 -21.33
N ASP A 22 -10.00 -25.21 -20.39
CA ASP A 22 -10.01 -25.89 -19.09
C ASP A 22 -11.27 -25.44 -18.35
N SER A 23 -12.10 -26.42 -18.01
CA SER A 23 -13.18 -26.27 -17.06
C SER A 23 -12.64 -25.61 -15.79
N TYR A 24 -13.17 -24.45 -15.43
CA TYR A 24 -12.90 -23.81 -14.13
C TYR A 24 -13.24 -24.79 -13.01
N ARG A 25 -12.22 -25.45 -12.46
CA ARG A 25 -12.32 -26.16 -11.19
C ARG A 25 -12.15 -25.09 -10.12
N THR A 26 -13.24 -24.66 -9.51
CA THR A 26 -13.21 -23.83 -8.30
C THR A 26 -12.59 -24.68 -7.19
N TYR A 27 -11.33 -24.44 -6.86
CA TYR A 27 -10.75 -24.95 -5.62
C TYR A 27 -11.32 -24.08 -4.47
N ASP A 28 -11.99 -24.70 -3.50
CA ASP A 28 -12.37 -24.04 -2.25
C ASP A 28 -11.09 -23.94 -1.40
N GLU A 29 -10.39 -22.82 -1.52
CA GLU A 29 -9.07 -22.60 -0.90
C GLU A 29 -9.17 -22.22 0.59
N GLY A 30 -10.38 -22.13 1.17
CA GLY A 30 -10.59 -21.67 2.55
C GLY A 30 -10.72 -22.79 3.60
N SER A 31 -11.00 -24.03 3.18
CA SER A 31 -11.25 -25.13 4.10
C SER A 31 -10.01 -26.03 4.25
N ASP A 32 -9.43 -26.07 5.45
CA ASP A 32 -8.43 -27.09 5.79
C ASP A 32 -9.14 -28.46 5.81
N PRO A 33 -8.76 -29.43 4.97
CA PRO A 33 -9.39 -30.75 4.97
C PRO A 33 -9.17 -31.52 6.28
N MET A 34 -8.26 -31.09 7.16
CA MET A 34 -8.08 -31.66 8.49
C MET A 34 -8.86 -30.90 9.58
N SER A 35 -9.54 -29.82 9.23
CA SER A 35 -10.35 -29.04 10.18
C SER A 35 -11.49 -29.87 10.75
N PRO A 36 -11.75 -29.79 12.08
CA PRO A 36 -12.95 -30.40 12.66
C PRO A 36 -14.24 -29.80 12.07
N CYS A 37 -14.15 -28.59 11.50
CA CYS A 37 -15.26 -27.90 10.85
C CYS A 37 -15.31 -28.08 9.33
N ALA A 38 -14.46 -28.92 8.74
CA ALA A 38 -14.60 -29.31 7.33
C ALA A 38 -15.94 -30.04 7.11
N GLU A 39 -16.53 -29.91 5.91
CA GLU A 39 -17.87 -30.45 5.59
C GLU A 39 -18.02 -31.94 5.92
N HIS A 40 -17.04 -32.74 5.53
CA HIS A 40 -17.03 -34.18 5.77
C HIS A 40 -16.88 -34.54 7.27
N ALA A 41 -16.20 -33.69 8.07
CA ALA A 41 -16.03 -33.88 9.50
C ALA A 41 -17.32 -33.51 10.25
N ARG A 42 -17.91 -32.34 9.95
CA ARG A 42 -19.18 -31.88 10.53
C ARG A 42 -20.36 -32.80 10.24
N THR A 43 -20.36 -33.47 9.08
CA THR A 43 -21.39 -34.45 8.74
C THR A 43 -21.34 -35.69 9.65
N LYS A 44 -20.17 -36.02 10.19
CA LYS A 44 -19.97 -37.15 11.11
C LYS A 44 -20.16 -36.74 12.57
N ASP A 45 -19.60 -35.61 12.95
CA ASP A 45 -19.61 -35.10 14.33
C ASP A 45 -19.67 -33.56 14.30
N LEU A 46 -20.89 -33.03 14.31
CA LEU A 46 -21.11 -31.58 14.35
C LEU A 46 -20.67 -30.99 15.69
N GLU A 47 -20.88 -31.72 16.79
CA GLU A 47 -20.59 -31.21 18.14
C GLU A 47 -19.09 -30.96 18.34
N ALA A 48 -18.24 -31.83 17.80
CA ALA A 48 -16.78 -31.60 17.81
C ALA A 48 -16.38 -30.28 17.13
N CYS A 49 -17.04 -29.91 16.02
CA CYS A 49 -16.82 -28.61 15.39
C CYS A 49 -17.33 -27.46 16.27
N LEU A 50 -18.55 -27.57 16.80
CA LEU A 50 -19.16 -26.52 17.63
C LEU A 50 -18.33 -26.26 18.90
N GLN A 51 -17.81 -27.31 19.56
CA GLN A 51 -16.89 -27.18 20.69
C GLN A 51 -15.59 -26.49 20.31
N ALA A 52 -15.04 -26.79 19.12
CA ALA A 52 -13.84 -26.14 18.63
C ALA A 52 -14.08 -24.64 18.36
N ILE A 53 -15.25 -24.29 17.83
CA ILE A 53 -15.69 -22.89 17.64
C ILE A 53 -15.80 -22.17 18.98
N ARG A 54 -16.51 -22.75 19.98
CA ARG A 54 -16.66 -22.15 21.33
C ARG A 54 -15.30 -21.86 21.95
N LYS A 55 -14.45 -22.89 22.04
CA LYS A 55 -13.11 -22.80 22.63
C LYS A 55 -12.27 -21.70 21.98
N ARG A 56 -12.36 -21.53 20.65
CA ARG A 56 -11.60 -20.49 19.95
C ARG A 56 -12.19 -19.10 20.14
N ALA A 57 -13.50 -18.96 20.20
CA ALA A 57 -14.17 -17.68 20.45
C ALA A 57 -13.87 -17.14 21.86
N GLU A 58 -13.65 -18.03 22.82
CA GLU A 58 -13.34 -17.71 24.22
C GLU A 58 -11.84 -17.47 24.47
N ASP A 59 -10.96 -17.88 23.55
CA ASP A 59 -9.50 -17.80 23.75
C ASP A 59 -8.98 -16.36 23.65
N PRO A 60 -8.46 -15.78 24.74
CA PRO A 60 -7.98 -14.39 24.77
C PRO A 60 -6.62 -14.19 24.07
N SER A 61 -5.97 -15.26 23.62
CA SER A 61 -4.66 -15.17 22.96
C SER A 61 -4.73 -15.04 21.43
N ILE A 62 -5.92 -15.20 20.84
CA ILE A 62 -6.08 -15.37 19.38
C ILE A 62 -6.25 -14.04 18.65
N PHE A 63 -6.99 -13.09 19.23
CA PHE A 63 -7.37 -11.86 18.55
C PHE A 63 -6.52 -10.68 19.00
N TRP A 64 -6.37 -9.69 18.11
CA TRP A 64 -5.43 -8.57 18.29
C TRP A 64 -5.69 -7.73 19.53
N PHE A 65 -6.95 -7.68 20.00
CA PHE A 65 -7.36 -6.94 21.19
C PHE A 65 -7.25 -7.74 22.49
N GLY A 66 -6.80 -9.00 22.42
CA GLY A 66 -6.63 -9.88 23.56
C GLY A 66 -5.29 -9.72 24.28
N ASN A 67 -4.73 -10.81 24.79
CA ASN A 67 -3.47 -10.83 25.55
C ASN A 67 -2.31 -10.14 24.81
N ALA A 68 -2.25 -10.30 23.49
CA ALA A 68 -1.22 -9.68 22.65
C ALA A 68 -1.31 -8.15 22.61
N TYR A 69 -2.50 -7.57 22.80
CA TYR A 69 -2.68 -6.11 22.82
C TYR A 69 -1.80 -5.46 23.90
N SER A 70 -1.79 -6.05 25.09
CA SER A 70 -1.06 -5.52 26.24
C SER A 70 0.46 -5.62 26.11
N SER A 71 0.98 -6.53 25.28
CA SER A 71 2.43 -6.63 25.04
C SER A 71 2.89 -5.77 23.86
N THR A 72 2.02 -5.54 22.87
CA THR A 72 2.36 -4.75 21.66
C THR A 72 2.05 -3.26 21.81
N CYS A 73 0.95 -2.89 22.48
CA CYS A 73 0.42 -1.52 22.48
C CYS A 73 0.42 -0.85 23.87
N LYS A 74 0.79 -1.55 24.93
CA LYS A 74 0.83 -0.94 26.27
C LYS A 74 1.96 0.08 26.37
N GLY A 75 1.60 1.32 26.71
CA GLY A 75 2.54 2.44 26.81
C GLY A 75 2.88 3.08 25.46
N GLN A 76 2.30 2.60 24.36
CA GLN A 76 2.34 3.28 23.06
C GLN A 76 1.33 4.42 23.02
N ASP A 77 1.54 5.37 22.11
CA ASP A 77 0.57 6.44 21.84
C ASP A 77 -0.75 5.81 21.36
N GLU A 78 -1.83 6.11 22.08
CA GLU A 78 -3.17 5.58 21.79
C GLU A 78 -3.74 6.00 20.45
N TYR A 79 -3.17 7.05 19.86
CA TYR A 79 -3.53 7.50 18.54
C TYR A 79 -2.86 6.69 17.44
N ILE A 80 -1.86 5.84 17.71
CA ILE A 80 -1.28 4.96 16.68
C ILE A 80 -2.40 4.06 16.14
N ALA A 81 -2.59 4.06 14.82
CA ALA A 81 -3.73 3.39 14.18
C ALA A 81 -3.81 1.89 14.52
N ASP A 82 -2.68 1.17 14.51
CA ASP A 82 -2.62 -0.26 14.86
C ASP A 82 -2.83 -0.54 16.37
N CYS A 83 -2.72 0.48 17.23
CA CYS A 83 -2.92 0.35 18.67
C CYS A 83 -4.23 0.95 19.18
N TYR A 84 -5.01 1.59 18.31
CA TYR A 84 -6.32 2.12 18.67
C TYR A 84 -7.29 0.98 18.97
N ASN A 85 -7.66 0.88 20.26
CA ASN A 85 -8.64 -0.07 20.75
C ASN A 85 -9.76 0.68 21.47
N PRO A 86 -11.01 0.68 20.94
CA PRO A 86 -12.12 1.40 21.54
C PRO A 86 -12.61 0.81 22.87
N ARG A 87 -12.22 -0.44 23.21
CA ARG A 87 -12.51 -1.06 24.52
C ARG A 87 -11.30 -1.78 25.11
N ARG A 88 -10.71 -1.19 26.15
CA ARG A 88 -9.50 -1.67 26.84
C ARG A 88 -9.79 -2.41 28.15
N ASP A 89 -11.06 -2.57 28.49
CA ASP A 89 -11.61 -3.04 29.77
C ASP A 89 -11.68 -4.57 29.92
N GLU A 90 -10.56 -5.28 29.71
CA GLU A 90 -10.46 -6.76 29.91
C GLU A 90 -11.38 -7.60 28.99
N LYS A 91 -11.96 -7.02 27.93
CA LYS A 91 -12.66 -7.75 26.86
C LYS A 91 -11.68 -8.24 25.79
N ASP A 92 -11.06 -9.38 26.09
CA ASP A 92 -9.89 -9.94 25.40
C ASP A 92 -10.21 -11.08 24.41
N SER A 93 -11.46 -11.54 24.35
CA SER A 93 -11.95 -12.63 23.48
C SER A 93 -13.13 -12.18 22.61
N LEU A 94 -13.56 -13.00 21.64
CA LEU A 94 -14.78 -12.67 20.86
C LEU A 94 -16.00 -12.63 21.78
N VAL A 95 -16.10 -13.60 22.68
CA VAL A 95 -17.24 -13.79 23.57
C VAL A 95 -17.40 -12.62 24.54
N SER A 96 -16.32 -12.21 25.22
CA SER A 96 -16.34 -11.07 26.14
C SER A 96 -16.72 -9.75 25.46
N ARG A 97 -16.33 -9.57 24.20
CA ARG A 97 -16.73 -8.41 23.39
C ARG A 97 -18.17 -8.47 22.89
N LEU A 98 -18.68 -9.67 22.56
CA LEU A 98 -20.01 -9.85 21.99
C LEU A 98 -21.11 -9.91 23.04
N LEU A 99 -20.91 -10.64 24.15
CA LEU A 99 -21.97 -11.06 25.07
C LEU A 99 -21.87 -10.44 26.47
N SER A 100 -20.86 -9.61 26.74
CA SER A 100 -20.58 -9.06 28.09
C SER A 100 -20.43 -10.13 29.19
N GLN A 101 -20.21 -11.39 28.79
CA GLN A 101 -19.93 -12.56 29.61
C GLN A 101 -18.59 -13.16 29.19
N ALA A 102 -17.92 -13.89 30.09
CA ALA A 102 -16.60 -14.48 29.80
C ALA A 102 -16.69 -15.72 28.90
N GLU A 103 -17.80 -16.47 28.98
CA GLU A 103 -18.00 -17.77 28.32
C GLU A 103 -19.35 -17.78 27.58
N LEU A 104 -19.42 -18.58 26.53
CA LEU A 104 -20.68 -18.89 25.85
C LEU A 104 -21.48 -19.86 26.72
N ASP A 105 -22.81 -19.75 26.70
CA ASP A 105 -23.66 -20.76 27.30
C ASP A 105 -23.29 -22.14 26.70
N PRO A 106 -23.01 -23.18 27.49
CA PRO A 106 -22.66 -24.51 26.98
C PRO A 106 -23.69 -25.09 26.00
N ASP A 107 -24.96 -24.73 26.16
CA ASP A 107 -26.06 -25.14 25.28
C ASP A 107 -26.26 -24.17 24.10
N SER A 108 -25.49 -23.08 24.02
CA SER A 108 -25.44 -22.19 22.86
C SER A 108 -24.62 -22.79 21.72
N LEU A 109 -24.85 -22.34 20.48
CA LEU A 109 -24.33 -22.92 19.25
C LEU A 109 -24.80 -24.36 19.00
N ASP A 110 -25.94 -24.56 18.36
CA ASP A 110 -26.49 -25.90 18.04
C ASP A 110 -26.35 -26.27 16.55
N ARG A 111 -25.89 -25.34 15.72
CA ARG A 111 -25.77 -25.52 14.27
C ARG A 111 -24.59 -24.77 13.69
N TYR A 112 -24.12 -25.26 12.54
CA TYR A 112 -23.08 -24.60 11.76
C TYR A 112 -23.68 -23.50 10.86
N LEU A 113 -22.99 -22.36 10.80
CA LEU A 113 -23.31 -21.25 9.90
C LEU A 113 -22.30 -21.23 8.75
N GLU A 114 -22.78 -21.59 7.56
CA GLU A 114 -21.98 -21.56 6.34
C GLU A 114 -22.01 -20.16 5.73
N VAL A 115 -20.83 -19.60 5.50
CA VAL A 115 -20.64 -18.28 4.92
C VAL A 115 -19.64 -18.41 3.79
N THR A 116 -20.04 -18.05 2.57
CA THR A 116 -19.20 -18.13 1.39
C THR A 116 -19.08 -16.78 0.71
N TYR A 117 -17.87 -16.25 0.69
CA TYR A 117 -17.53 -15.04 -0.05
C TYR A 117 -17.22 -15.35 -1.51
N MET A 118 -17.71 -14.48 -2.41
CA MET A 118 -17.36 -14.51 -3.83
C MET A 118 -16.65 -13.20 -4.19
N THR A 119 -15.33 -13.23 -4.22
CA THR A 119 -14.51 -12.11 -4.66
C THR A 119 -14.59 -11.96 -6.17
N ARG A 120 -14.90 -10.75 -6.64
CA ARG A 120 -14.88 -10.40 -8.06
C ARG A 120 -13.67 -9.52 -8.41
N PRO A 121 -13.15 -9.62 -9.64
CA PRO A 121 -12.14 -8.72 -10.17
C PRO A 121 -12.59 -7.27 -10.12
N GLY A 122 -11.63 -6.35 -10.04
CA GLY A 122 -11.90 -4.92 -10.09
C GLY A 122 -10.64 -4.08 -9.98
N THR A 123 -10.77 -2.80 -10.27
CA THR A 123 -9.70 -1.82 -10.10
C THR A 123 -10.18 -0.67 -9.24
N TYR A 124 -9.32 -0.13 -8.39
CA TYR A 124 -9.63 1.00 -7.53
C TYR A 124 -8.42 1.91 -7.38
N GLU A 125 -8.67 3.15 -6.99
CA GLU A 125 -7.62 4.10 -6.61
C GLU A 125 -7.65 4.28 -5.09
N ALA A 126 -6.46 4.26 -4.49
CA ALA A 126 -6.28 4.34 -3.05
C ALA A 126 -4.88 4.83 -2.70
N CYS A 127 -4.74 5.67 -1.67
CA CYS A 127 -3.44 6.16 -1.22
C CYS A 127 -2.57 6.69 -2.39
N GLU A 128 -3.15 7.44 -3.33
CA GLU A 128 -2.48 7.98 -4.54
C GLU A 128 -1.97 6.91 -5.55
N ASN A 129 -2.48 5.68 -5.45
CA ASN A 129 -2.11 4.54 -6.28
C ASN A 129 -3.32 3.90 -6.95
N ARG A 130 -3.09 3.26 -8.11
CA ARG A 130 -4.10 2.44 -8.78
C ARG A 130 -3.80 0.96 -8.55
N TYR A 131 -4.79 0.24 -8.01
CA TYR A 131 -4.72 -1.18 -7.72
C TYR A 131 -5.66 -1.96 -8.65
N SER A 132 -5.28 -3.21 -8.93
CA SER A 132 -6.06 -4.13 -9.76
C SER A 132 -6.06 -5.52 -9.14
N TYR A 133 -7.25 -6.05 -8.88
CA TYR A 133 -7.50 -7.45 -8.54
C TYR A 133 -8.03 -8.14 -9.80
N ASN A 134 -7.26 -9.06 -10.37
CA ASN A 134 -7.52 -9.65 -11.68
C ASN A 134 -8.06 -11.08 -11.63
N TYR A 135 -8.50 -11.54 -10.46
CA TYR A 135 -8.99 -12.90 -10.26
C TYR A 135 -10.35 -12.91 -9.56
N SER A 136 -11.10 -13.97 -9.81
CA SER A 136 -12.31 -14.33 -9.07
C SER A 136 -11.96 -15.45 -8.10
N ARG A 137 -12.45 -15.37 -6.87
CA ARG A 137 -12.20 -16.38 -5.84
C ARG A 137 -13.48 -16.65 -5.05
N SER A 138 -13.76 -17.90 -4.75
CA SER A 138 -14.82 -18.29 -3.83
C SER A 138 -14.17 -18.87 -2.58
N VAL A 139 -14.56 -18.39 -1.41
CA VAL A 139 -13.99 -18.83 -0.13
C VAL A 139 -15.14 -19.13 0.82
N THR A 140 -15.29 -20.39 1.21
CA THR A 140 -16.17 -20.77 2.32
C THR A 140 -15.39 -20.62 3.63
N LEU A 141 -15.94 -19.86 4.57
CA LEU A 141 -15.30 -19.61 5.85
C LEU A 141 -15.27 -20.90 6.69
N ASP A 142 -14.09 -21.17 7.23
CA ASP A 142 -13.87 -22.13 8.29
C ASP A 142 -13.26 -21.40 9.49
N PRO A 143 -14.01 -21.24 10.60
CA PRO A 143 -13.52 -20.57 11.81
C PRO A 143 -12.22 -21.17 12.35
N MET A 144 -11.91 -22.43 12.03
CA MET A 144 -10.71 -23.12 12.49
C MET A 144 -9.51 -22.93 11.56
N SER A 145 -9.72 -22.60 10.29
CA SER A 145 -8.64 -22.36 9.32
C SER A 145 -8.00 -20.98 9.46
N MET A 146 -8.64 -20.06 10.21
CA MET A 146 -8.16 -18.70 10.46
C MET A 146 -7.86 -17.95 9.15
N THR A 147 -8.66 -18.20 8.11
CA THR A 147 -8.51 -17.56 6.81
C THR A 147 -8.55 -16.04 6.95
N VAL A 148 -7.47 -15.39 6.50
CA VAL A 148 -7.35 -13.93 6.45
C VAL A 148 -7.68 -13.44 5.05
N MET A 149 -8.57 -12.46 4.96
CA MET A 149 -8.96 -11.81 3.71
C MET A 149 -8.71 -10.30 3.78
N SER A 150 -8.69 -9.64 2.62
CA SER A 150 -8.63 -8.17 2.53
C SER A 150 -10.02 -7.56 2.38
N PRO A 151 -10.25 -6.31 2.86
CA PRO A 151 -11.49 -5.55 2.67
C PRO A 151 -12.01 -5.56 1.23
N PHE A 152 -11.13 -5.42 0.25
CA PHE A 152 -11.52 -5.50 -1.15
C PHE A 152 -12.08 -6.88 -1.53
N GLU A 153 -11.52 -7.98 -1.00
CA GLU A 153 -12.01 -9.35 -1.29
C GLU A 153 -13.41 -9.63 -0.72
N VAL A 154 -13.73 -9.05 0.44
CA VAL A 154 -14.99 -9.27 1.18
C VAL A 154 -16.01 -8.11 1.06
N ARG A 155 -15.78 -7.20 0.11
CA ARG A 155 -16.64 -6.02 -0.10
C ARG A 155 -18.07 -6.34 -0.53
N GLU A 156 -18.29 -7.50 -1.14
CA GLU A 156 -19.60 -7.97 -1.59
C GLU A 156 -20.26 -8.85 -0.51
N GLU A 157 -21.60 -8.78 -0.42
CA GLU A 157 -22.37 -9.57 0.54
C GLU A 157 -22.15 -11.08 0.29
N PRO A 158 -21.78 -11.87 1.31
CA PRO A 158 -21.54 -13.29 1.13
C PRO A 158 -22.85 -14.05 0.99
N ARG A 159 -22.76 -15.27 0.47
CA ARG A 159 -23.84 -16.24 0.55
C ARG A 159 -23.84 -16.85 1.95
N ILE A 160 -25.00 -16.92 2.59
CA ILE A 160 -25.13 -17.40 3.96
C ILE A 160 -26.17 -18.51 4.01
N TRP A 161 -25.87 -19.58 4.72
CA TRP A 161 -26.75 -20.73 4.86
C TRP A 161 -26.60 -21.42 6.23
N TRP A 162 -27.71 -21.95 6.74
CA TRP A 162 -27.73 -22.78 7.93
C TRP A 162 -28.86 -23.82 7.85
N ARG A 163 -28.80 -24.79 8.76
CA ARG A 163 -29.90 -25.74 8.99
C ARG A 163 -30.95 -25.09 9.89
N ALA A 164 -32.08 -24.70 9.31
CA ALA A 164 -33.21 -24.16 10.07
C ALA A 164 -34.00 -25.28 10.78
N ASP A 165 -34.72 -24.92 11.85
CA ASP A 165 -35.58 -25.84 12.61
C ASP A 165 -36.76 -26.29 11.75
N ASP A 166 -37.39 -25.33 11.07
CA ASP A 166 -38.43 -25.53 10.07
C ASP A 166 -38.48 -24.33 9.10
N LYS A 167 -39.43 -24.35 8.15
CA LYS A 167 -39.54 -23.30 7.10
C LYS A 167 -40.20 -22.00 7.58
N THR A 168 -40.77 -21.98 8.78
CA THR A 168 -41.59 -20.90 9.34
C THR A 168 -40.93 -20.22 10.54
N THR A 169 -40.06 -20.92 11.26
CA THR A 169 -39.25 -20.35 12.34
C THR A 169 -38.46 -19.14 11.81
N LEU A 170 -38.50 -18.04 12.57
CA LEU A 170 -37.89 -16.78 12.18
C LEU A 170 -36.52 -16.60 12.85
N TYR A 171 -35.57 -16.07 12.10
CA TYR A 171 -34.22 -15.80 12.58
C TYR A 171 -33.81 -14.35 12.37
N THR A 172 -32.95 -13.87 13.26
CA THR A 172 -32.17 -12.65 13.10
C THR A 172 -30.72 -13.03 12.82
N LEU A 173 -30.14 -12.47 11.76
CA LEU A 173 -28.72 -12.59 11.44
C LEU A 173 -28.03 -11.23 11.62
N VAL A 174 -26.92 -11.22 12.34
CA VAL A 174 -26.09 -10.01 12.56
C VAL A 174 -24.68 -10.25 12.06
N PHE A 175 -24.15 -9.30 11.29
CA PHE A 175 -22.74 -9.22 10.94
C PHE A 175 -22.11 -8.07 11.71
N TYR A 176 -21.11 -8.36 12.53
CA TYR A 176 -20.59 -7.46 13.56
C TYR A 176 -19.06 -7.35 13.50
N ASP A 177 -18.54 -6.13 13.52
CA ASP A 177 -17.12 -5.83 13.69
C ASP A 177 -16.78 -5.87 15.18
N VAL A 178 -16.12 -6.94 15.63
CA VAL A 178 -15.83 -7.15 17.06
C VAL A 178 -14.64 -6.31 17.53
N GLY A 179 -13.71 -5.96 16.64
CA GLY A 179 -12.58 -5.10 17.01
C GLY A 179 -12.99 -3.65 17.28
N TYR A 180 -13.91 -3.14 16.46
CA TYR A 180 -14.37 -1.74 16.54
C TYR A 180 -15.82 -1.57 16.98
N LEU A 181 -16.46 -2.66 17.40
CA LEU A 181 -17.78 -2.68 18.05
C LEU A 181 -18.88 -2.03 17.22
N SER A 182 -19.00 -2.44 15.94
CA SER A 182 -20.00 -1.87 15.03
C SER A 182 -20.80 -2.93 14.29
N ILE A 183 -22.12 -2.71 14.18
CA ILE A 183 -22.99 -3.55 13.35
C ILE A 183 -22.74 -3.20 11.88
N LYS A 184 -22.33 -4.20 11.10
CA LYS A 184 -22.05 -4.09 9.66
C LYS A 184 -23.20 -4.56 8.79
N ALA A 185 -24.01 -5.49 9.30
CA ALA A 185 -25.27 -5.88 8.69
C ALA A 185 -26.23 -6.45 9.74
N MET A 186 -27.53 -6.33 9.50
CA MET A 186 -28.56 -6.92 10.35
C MET A 186 -29.80 -7.22 9.51
N TYR A 187 -30.22 -8.49 9.56
CA TYR A 187 -31.39 -9.02 8.87
C TYR A 187 -32.31 -9.64 9.91
N ILE A 188 -33.57 -9.21 9.94
CA ILE A 188 -34.59 -9.76 10.85
C ILE A 188 -35.65 -10.52 10.06
N ASN A 189 -36.47 -11.29 10.76
CA ASN A 189 -37.62 -11.99 10.20
C ASN A 189 -37.27 -12.92 9.02
N ILE A 190 -36.10 -13.56 9.06
CA ILE A 190 -35.69 -14.51 8.03
C ILE A 190 -36.46 -15.83 8.23
N PRO A 191 -37.33 -16.26 7.30
CA PRO A 191 -38.09 -17.49 7.47
C PRO A 191 -37.25 -18.72 7.10
N GLY A 192 -37.06 -19.61 8.07
CA GLY A 192 -36.20 -20.78 7.94
C GLY A 192 -34.77 -20.37 7.62
N ASN A 193 -34.27 -20.78 6.45
CA ASN A 193 -32.94 -20.39 5.94
C ASN A 193 -33.05 -19.57 4.63
N ASN A 194 -34.22 -19.00 4.34
CA ASN A 194 -34.43 -18.22 3.14
C ASN A 194 -33.99 -16.76 3.35
N PHE A 195 -32.67 -16.55 3.34
CA PHE A 195 -32.02 -15.27 3.61
C PHE A 195 -32.61 -14.10 2.80
N THR A 196 -32.96 -14.32 1.53
CA THR A 196 -33.49 -13.27 0.64
C THR A 196 -34.90 -12.80 0.99
N LYS A 197 -35.62 -13.53 1.85
CA LYS A 197 -36.93 -13.12 2.37
C LYS A 197 -36.86 -12.37 3.70
N GLY A 198 -35.68 -12.28 4.30
CA GLY A 198 -35.47 -11.46 5.50
C GLY A 198 -35.57 -9.96 5.21
N GLU A 199 -35.85 -9.19 6.25
CA GLU A 199 -35.84 -7.73 6.20
C GLU A 199 -34.45 -7.21 6.59
N ALA A 200 -33.78 -6.54 5.64
CA ALA A 200 -32.48 -5.90 5.88
C ALA A 200 -32.67 -4.55 6.58
N VAL A 201 -32.56 -4.53 7.90
CA VAL A 201 -32.67 -3.30 8.72
C VAL A 201 -31.34 -2.54 8.79
N VAL A 202 -30.22 -3.24 8.65
CA VAL A 202 -28.90 -2.66 8.35
C VAL A 202 -28.34 -3.42 7.14
N LYS A 203 -28.25 -2.74 5.99
CA LYS A 203 -27.67 -3.33 4.78
C LYS A 203 -26.19 -3.64 4.99
N TYR A 204 -25.75 -4.74 4.38
CA TYR A 204 -24.36 -5.18 4.38
C TYR A 204 -23.40 -4.05 4.00
N GLU A 205 -22.52 -3.74 4.94
CA GLU A 205 -21.31 -2.95 4.75
C GLU A 205 -20.13 -3.91 4.83
N GLY A 206 -19.36 -4.01 3.75
CA GLY A 206 -18.15 -4.83 3.74
C GLY A 206 -17.19 -4.43 4.87
N PRO A 207 -16.39 -5.37 5.39
CA PRO A 207 -15.29 -5.07 6.29
C PRO A 207 -14.41 -3.92 5.77
N LEU A 208 -14.08 -2.97 6.65
CA LEU A 208 -13.25 -1.80 6.34
C LEU A 208 -12.19 -1.61 7.43
N ASN A 209 -11.53 -2.69 7.83
CA ASN A 209 -10.39 -2.60 8.75
C ASN A 209 -9.21 -1.96 8.00
N PRO A 210 -8.68 -0.81 8.41
CA PRO A 210 -7.55 -0.17 7.73
C PRO A 210 -6.19 -0.57 8.34
N THR A 211 -6.17 -1.32 9.44
CA THR A 211 -4.96 -1.63 10.23
C THR A 211 -4.28 -2.92 9.80
N ARG A 212 -3.05 -3.15 10.25
CA ARG A 212 -2.33 -4.42 10.02
C ARG A 212 -2.78 -5.55 10.95
N ASN A 213 -3.66 -5.26 11.90
CA ASN A 213 -4.24 -6.28 12.77
C ASN A 213 -5.24 -7.14 11.99
N ASN A 214 -5.21 -8.45 12.22
CA ASN A 214 -6.24 -9.35 11.70
C ASN A 214 -7.53 -9.14 12.50
N ASN A 215 -8.42 -8.29 12.00
CA ASN A 215 -9.64 -7.92 12.71
C ASN A 215 -10.76 -8.94 12.47
N PRO A 216 -11.35 -9.51 13.54
CA PRO A 216 -12.47 -10.44 13.39
C PRO A 216 -13.80 -9.72 13.11
N TYR A 217 -14.46 -10.14 12.04
CA TYR A 217 -15.86 -9.81 11.75
C TYR A 217 -16.71 -11.06 11.89
N VAL A 218 -17.72 -11.00 12.76
CA VAL A 218 -18.47 -12.17 13.22
C VAL A 218 -19.89 -12.15 12.70
N PHE A 219 -20.35 -13.31 12.22
CA PHE A 219 -21.74 -13.59 11.91
C PHE A 219 -22.38 -14.32 13.08
N LEU A 220 -23.50 -13.78 13.56
CA LEU A 220 -24.29 -14.30 14.67
C LEU A 220 -25.70 -14.60 14.18
N LEU A 221 -26.19 -15.81 14.49
CA LEU A 221 -27.57 -16.21 14.18
C LEU A 221 -28.35 -16.37 15.49
N PHE A 222 -29.51 -15.74 15.56
CA PHE A 222 -30.43 -15.85 16.70
C PHE A 222 -31.81 -16.34 16.23
N ARG A 223 -32.49 -17.13 17.06
CA ARG A 223 -33.91 -17.46 16.85
C ARG A 223 -34.77 -16.35 17.44
N GLN A 224 -35.86 -16.05 16.74
CA GLN A 224 -36.88 -15.13 17.22
C GLN A 224 -38.07 -15.91 17.77
N ALA A 225 -38.60 -15.50 18.94
CA ALA A 225 -39.85 -16.04 19.46
C ALA A 225 -41.08 -15.67 18.59
N GLY A 226 -40.96 -14.63 17.76
CA GLY A 226 -41.98 -14.16 16.84
C GLY A 226 -41.42 -13.15 15.85
N ALA A 227 -42.28 -12.52 15.05
CA ALA A 227 -41.84 -11.47 14.13
C ALA A 227 -41.34 -10.25 14.92
N VAL A 228 -40.11 -9.83 14.66
CA VAL A 228 -39.49 -8.63 15.22
C VAL A 228 -39.99 -7.42 14.45
N THR A 229 -40.39 -6.37 15.17
CA THR A 229 -40.75 -5.09 14.56
C THR A 229 -39.94 -3.98 15.23
N LEU A 230 -39.37 -3.09 14.42
CA LEU A 230 -38.53 -2.00 14.93
C LEU A 230 -39.37 -0.77 15.25
N ASP A 231 -39.29 -0.32 16.50
CA ASP A 231 -39.80 0.99 16.91
C ASP A 231 -38.92 2.14 16.41
N ASN A 232 -39.32 3.38 16.68
CA ASN A 232 -38.57 4.56 16.25
C ASN A 232 -37.19 4.66 16.91
N LYS A 233 -37.04 4.17 18.15
CA LYS A 233 -35.76 4.16 18.87
C LYS A 233 -34.76 3.29 18.13
N TRP A 234 -35.13 2.06 17.79
CA TRP A 234 -34.24 1.12 17.10
C TRP A 234 -33.95 1.54 15.67
N LYS A 235 -34.94 2.09 14.95
CA LYS A 235 -34.70 2.66 13.62
C LYS A 235 -33.66 3.78 13.64
N ASP A 236 -33.79 4.71 14.58
CA ASP A 236 -32.83 5.81 14.75
C ASP A 236 -31.44 5.30 15.14
N THR A 237 -31.38 4.42 16.14
CA THR A 237 -30.13 3.83 16.66
C THR A 237 -29.36 3.09 15.56
N LEU A 238 -30.02 2.18 14.85
CA LEU A 238 -29.41 1.40 13.76
C LEU A 238 -29.06 2.28 12.55
N SER A 239 -29.81 3.35 12.30
CA SER A 239 -29.50 4.29 11.21
C SER A 239 -28.23 5.11 11.45
N LYS A 240 -27.97 5.47 12.71
CA LYS A 240 -26.80 6.27 13.11
C LYS A 240 -25.49 5.47 13.06
N ARG A 241 -25.57 4.13 13.09
CA ARG A 241 -24.41 3.23 13.12
C ARG A 241 -23.40 3.62 14.22
N ASN A 242 -23.90 4.09 15.36
CA ASN A 242 -23.07 4.51 16.49
C ASN A 242 -22.34 3.32 17.10
N TRP A 243 -21.07 3.54 17.46
CA TRP A 243 -20.17 2.63 18.18
C TRP A 243 -20.67 2.25 19.58
N ASP A 244 -21.63 3.01 20.12
CA ASP A 244 -22.26 2.76 21.43
C ASP A 244 -23.42 1.75 21.39
N THR A 245 -23.86 1.28 20.22
CA THR A 245 -24.97 0.33 20.16
C THR A 245 -24.47 -1.05 20.58
N GLU A 246 -24.67 -1.40 21.86
CA GLU A 246 -24.40 -2.74 22.31
C GLU A 246 -25.36 -3.72 21.65
N LEU A 247 -24.83 -4.69 20.91
CA LEU A 247 -25.62 -5.76 20.29
C LEU A 247 -26.51 -6.46 21.33
N GLN A 248 -26.03 -6.55 22.58
CA GLN A 248 -26.76 -7.13 23.69
C GLN A 248 -28.05 -6.40 24.01
N ASP A 249 -28.09 -5.07 23.92
CA ASP A 249 -29.31 -4.31 24.15
C ASP A 249 -30.40 -4.70 23.13
N PHE A 250 -30.00 -4.96 21.89
CA PHE A 250 -30.94 -5.37 20.83
C PHE A 250 -31.46 -6.79 21.07
N VAL A 251 -30.55 -7.71 21.42
CA VAL A 251 -30.85 -9.12 21.74
C VAL A 251 -31.83 -9.19 22.91
N GLN A 252 -31.57 -8.44 23.98
CA GLN A 252 -32.42 -8.40 25.17
C GLN A 252 -33.78 -7.74 24.88
N ALA A 253 -33.81 -6.60 24.19
CA ALA A 253 -35.04 -5.86 23.91
C ALA A 253 -36.04 -6.65 23.05
N HIS A 254 -35.55 -7.58 22.22
CA HIS A 254 -36.38 -8.40 21.34
C HIS A 254 -36.45 -9.88 21.77
N ALA A 255 -35.93 -10.20 22.96
CA ALA A 255 -35.91 -11.56 23.51
C ALA A 255 -35.40 -12.60 22.49
N LEU A 256 -34.29 -12.29 21.83
CA LEU A 256 -33.67 -13.19 20.85
C LEU A 256 -32.97 -14.34 21.58
N GLU A 257 -33.23 -15.57 21.13
CA GLU A 257 -32.60 -16.78 21.67
C GLU A 257 -31.31 -17.07 20.90
N GLY A 258 -30.18 -17.19 21.60
CA GLY A 258 -28.89 -17.55 21.01
C GLY A 258 -27.69 -16.78 21.58
N PRO A 259 -26.55 -16.77 20.85
CA PRO A 259 -26.43 -17.19 19.45
C PRO A 259 -26.57 -18.70 19.25
N LEU A 260 -27.34 -19.09 18.22
CA LEU A 260 -27.49 -20.49 17.78
C LEU A 260 -26.37 -20.94 16.85
N ALA A 261 -25.70 -19.99 16.20
CA ALA A 261 -24.57 -20.25 15.35
C ALA A 261 -23.64 -19.04 15.32
N LEU A 262 -22.35 -19.32 15.14
CA LEU A 262 -21.28 -18.32 15.12
C LEU A 262 -20.28 -18.73 14.03
N SER A 263 -19.90 -17.77 13.19
CA SER A 263 -18.83 -17.90 12.20
C SER A 263 -18.13 -16.55 12.06
N TRP A 264 -16.89 -16.51 11.57
CA TRP A 264 -16.15 -15.25 11.44
C TRP A 264 -15.16 -15.27 10.28
N VAL A 265 -14.85 -14.07 9.79
CA VAL A 265 -13.75 -13.82 8.87
C VAL A 265 -12.73 -12.91 9.54
N LEU A 266 -11.45 -13.22 9.36
CA LEU A 266 -10.38 -12.31 9.74
C LEU A 266 -10.06 -11.41 8.57
N VAL A 267 -10.02 -10.11 8.82
CA VAL A 267 -9.78 -9.12 7.76
C VAL A 267 -8.58 -8.26 8.14
N VAL A 268 -7.55 -8.28 7.30
CA VAL A 268 -6.35 -7.43 7.41
C VAL A 268 -6.46 -6.26 6.44
N GLY A 269 -6.02 -5.08 6.85
CA GLY A 269 -6.15 -3.87 6.03
C GLY A 269 -5.44 -3.94 4.69
N ASP A 270 -6.09 -3.35 3.70
CA ASP A 270 -5.59 -3.15 2.35
C ASP A 270 -5.67 -1.65 1.97
N ALA A 271 -5.10 -1.28 0.82
CA ALA A 271 -5.13 0.11 0.40
C ALA A 271 -6.56 0.63 0.20
N TYR A 272 -7.50 -0.24 -0.23
CA TYR A 272 -8.91 0.12 -0.39
C TYR A 272 -9.52 0.64 0.91
N SER A 273 -9.44 -0.14 1.98
CA SER A 273 -9.94 0.26 3.30
C SER A 273 -9.20 1.46 3.87
N ALA A 274 -7.87 1.52 3.74
CA ALA A 274 -7.08 2.66 4.21
C ALA A 274 -7.53 3.97 3.56
N GLU A 275 -7.79 3.99 2.25
CA GLU A 275 -8.27 5.17 1.55
C GLU A 275 -9.70 5.55 1.98
N VAL A 276 -10.62 4.58 2.02
CA VAL A 276 -12.01 4.83 2.44
C VAL A 276 -12.06 5.45 3.83
N ARG A 277 -11.24 4.93 4.74
CA ARG A 277 -11.12 5.39 6.14
C ARG A 277 -10.46 6.77 6.25
N ARG A 278 -9.37 6.99 5.50
CA ARG A 278 -8.70 8.29 5.40
C ARG A 278 -9.65 9.40 4.93
N VAL A 279 -10.46 9.14 3.89
CA VAL A 279 -11.45 10.10 3.37
C VAL A 279 -12.57 10.38 4.37
N GLN A 280 -12.92 9.41 5.21
CA GLN A 280 -13.88 9.58 6.30
C GLN A 280 -13.30 10.34 7.52
N GLY A 281 -12.01 10.67 7.51
CA GLY A 281 -11.34 11.30 8.65
C GLY A 281 -11.11 10.35 9.83
N PHE A 282 -11.20 9.03 9.61
CA PHE A 282 -11.02 8.01 10.63
C PHE A 282 -9.90 7.07 10.17
N MET A 283 -8.76 7.06 10.87
CA MET A 283 -7.55 6.30 10.52
C MET A 283 -6.90 6.66 9.19
N ASN A 284 -5.62 7.03 9.20
CA ASN A 284 -4.81 7.18 7.98
C ASN A 284 -3.66 6.18 7.93
N THR A 285 -3.90 4.97 7.41
CA THR A 285 -2.88 3.91 7.40
C THR A 285 -2.15 3.77 6.07
N CYS A 286 -2.24 4.75 5.16
CA CYS A 286 -1.56 4.71 3.87
C CYS A 286 -0.02 4.56 4.00
N ALA A 287 0.55 5.06 5.11
CA ALA A 287 1.97 4.88 5.43
C ALA A 287 2.39 3.41 5.51
N HIS A 288 1.51 2.52 5.99
CA HIS A 288 1.81 1.10 6.17
C HIS A 288 2.13 0.40 4.84
N PHE A 289 1.42 0.71 3.77
CA PHE A 289 1.68 0.11 2.46
C PHE A 289 3.00 0.56 1.86
N VAL A 290 3.37 1.83 2.08
CA VAL A 290 4.69 2.34 1.71
C VAL A 290 5.78 1.67 2.56
N ALA A 291 5.52 1.47 3.85
CA ALA A 291 6.42 0.76 4.74
C ALA A 291 6.70 -0.67 4.27
N ASP A 292 5.66 -1.42 3.93
CA ASP A 292 5.77 -2.81 3.49
C ASP A 292 6.49 -2.92 2.13
N ALA A 293 6.22 -2.00 1.21
CA ALA A 293 6.96 -1.94 -0.05
C ALA A 293 8.43 -1.56 0.17
N PHE A 294 8.71 -0.61 1.07
CA PHE A 294 10.06 -0.16 1.40
C PHE A 294 10.92 -1.26 2.03
N ARG A 295 10.34 -2.20 2.79
CA ARG A 295 11.07 -3.37 3.34
C ARG A 295 11.71 -4.23 2.26
N ASN A 296 11.18 -4.21 1.04
CA ASN A 296 11.75 -4.93 -0.10
C ASN A 296 12.84 -4.13 -0.83
N GLU A 297 12.95 -2.81 -0.58
CA GLU A 297 14.03 -1.98 -1.10
C GLU A 297 15.28 -2.18 -0.24
N LYS A 298 16.24 -2.96 -0.77
CA LYS A 298 17.55 -3.16 -0.12
C LYS A 298 18.41 -1.91 -0.31
N LEU A 299 18.50 -1.05 0.70
CA LEU A 299 19.27 0.19 0.66
C LEU A 299 20.53 0.08 1.52
N GLU A 300 21.69 -0.14 0.89
CA GLU A 300 22.96 -0.29 1.63
C GLU A 300 23.39 0.99 2.37
N PHE A 301 22.91 2.16 1.96
CA PHE A 301 23.28 3.44 2.55
C PHE A 301 22.51 3.80 3.83
N ILE A 302 21.51 3.00 4.24
CA ILE A 302 20.80 3.18 5.51
C ILE A 302 21.34 2.16 6.52
N PRO A 303 21.73 2.56 7.74
CA PRO A 303 22.28 1.62 8.72
C PRO A 303 21.35 0.44 9.01
N ASN A 304 21.90 -0.77 9.08
CA ASN A 304 21.14 -1.98 9.43
C ASN A 304 20.52 -1.90 10.86
N ARG A 305 21.03 -1.05 11.76
CA ARG A 305 20.51 -0.91 13.13
C ARG A 305 19.16 -0.18 13.23
N THR A 306 18.73 0.52 12.19
CA THR A 306 17.33 0.98 12.03
C THR A 306 16.37 -0.14 11.57
N TYR A 307 16.88 -1.38 11.37
CA TYR A 307 16.12 -2.55 10.92
C TYR A 307 16.02 -3.69 11.94
N PHE A 308 16.85 -3.73 12.98
CA PHE A 308 16.95 -4.89 13.90
C PHE A 308 16.82 -4.45 15.37
N GLY A 309 15.59 -4.19 15.79
CA GLY A 309 15.23 -3.97 17.20
C GLY A 309 13.77 -3.56 17.40
N ASP A 310 13.21 -2.83 16.43
CA ASP A 310 11.81 -2.39 16.36
C ASP A 310 11.42 -2.50 14.88
N PRO A 311 10.33 -3.19 14.48
CA PRO A 311 10.01 -3.36 13.06
C PRO A 311 9.73 -1.99 12.44
N LEU A 312 10.71 -1.42 11.71
CA LEU A 312 10.61 -0.20 10.88
C LEU A 312 9.23 0.44 10.99
N GLN A 313 9.04 1.31 11.98
CA GLN A 313 7.77 1.99 12.18
C GLN A 313 7.74 3.19 11.23
N LEU A 314 7.72 2.89 9.92
CA LEU A 314 7.44 3.90 8.90
C LEU A 314 5.95 4.25 9.00
N ASN A 315 5.65 5.11 9.96
CA ASN A 315 4.32 5.55 10.33
C ASN A 315 4.01 6.94 9.76
N VAL A 316 4.90 7.56 9.00
CA VAL A 316 4.63 8.81 8.29
C VAL A 316 4.55 8.58 6.78
N TYR A 317 3.38 8.89 6.21
CA TYR A 317 3.18 8.96 4.77
C TYR A 317 3.73 10.29 4.26
N ILE A 318 4.72 10.22 3.36
CA ILE A 318 5.29 11.39 2.68
C ILE A 318 4.60 11.51 1.33
N ASN A 319 3.78 12.54 1.16
CA ASN A 319 3.19 12.86 -0.13
C ASN A 319 3.91 14.05 -0.76
N VAL A 320 4.41 13.87 -1.99
CA VAL A 320 5.13 14.91 -2.73
C VAL A 320 4.43 15.17 -4.05
N THR A 321 3.93 16.40 -4.19
CA THR A 321 3.33 16.90 -5.42
C THR A 321 4.35 17.75 -6.16
N PHE A 322 4.59 17.43 -7.43
CA PHE A 322 5.37 18.26 -8.34
C PHE A 322 4.44 19.05 -9.27
N GLU A 323 4.65 20.35 -9.37
CA GLU A 323 3.98 21.24 -10.31
C GLU A 323 5.04 21.83 -11.25
N ALA A 324 5.15 21.22 -12.43
CA ALA A 324 6.10 21.61 -13.47
C ALA A 324 5.44 22.60 -14.44
N THR A 325 6.06 23.77 -14.60
CA THR A 325 5.70 24.72 -15.66
C THR A 325 6.16 24.20 -17.03
N PRO A 326 5.48 24.59 -18.13
CA PRO A 326 5.88 24.19 -19.47
C PRO A 326 7.32 24.61 -19.75
N THR A 327 8.08 23.76 -20.44
CA THR A 327 9.44 24.07 -20.82
C THR A 327 9.77 23.55 -22.20
N VAL A 328 10.73 24.21 -22.85
CA VAL A 328 11.20 23.86 -24.19
C VAL A 328 12.71 23.74 -24.14
N VAL A 329 13.22 22.61 -24.62
CA VAL A 329 14.65 22.32 -24.64
C VAL A 329 15.13 22.15 -26.07
N ASN A 330 16.28 22.72 -26.39
CA ASN A 330 16.98 22.42 -27.62
C ASN A 330 18.06 21.39 -27.33
N SER A 331 17.78 20.14 -27.71
CA SER A 331 18.72 19.04 -27.55
C SER A 331 19.02 18.45 -28.91
N CYS A 332 20.31 18.34 -29.25
CA CYS A 332 20.75 17.65 -30.47
C CYS A 332 20.08 18.17 -31.75
N CYS A 333 20.01 19.51 -31.89
CA CYS A 333 19.42 20.20 -33.05
C CYS A 333 17.89 20.07 -33.17
N ARG A 334 17.22 19.52 -32.15
CA ARG A 334 15.77 19.38 -32.11
C ARG A 334 15.19 20.08 -30.89
N ILE A 335 14.04 20.69 -31.12
CA ILE A 335 13.24 21.32 -30.07
C ILE A 335 12.29 20.26 -29.50
N TYR A 336 12.36 20.05 -28.20
CA TYR A 336 11.43 19.21 -27.45
C TYR A 336 10.61 20.11 -26.52
N SER A 337 9.30 19.90 -26.52
CA SER A 337 8.36 20.66 -25.71
C SER A 337 7.78 19.74 -24.64
N TYR A 338 7.86 20.18 -23.39
CA TYR A 338 7.27 19.51 -22.24
C TYR A 338 6.12 20.39 -21.74
N PRO A 339 4.87 19.91 -21.77
CA PRO A 339 3.73 20.68 -21.29
C PRO A 339 3.77 20.86 -19.77
N ALA A 340 2.97 21.79 -19.25
CA ALA A 340 2.73 21.86 -17.81
C ALA A 340 2.21 20.51 -17.30
N ARG A 341 2.65 20.13 -16.11
CA ARG A 341 2.20 18.89 -15.48
C ARG A 341 2.23 19.00 -13.96
N THR A 342 1.11 18.66 -13.33
CA THR A 342 1.00 18.50 -11.88
C THR A 342 0.72 17.05 -11.56
N PHE A 343 1.48 16.44 -10.64
CA PHE A 343 1.29 15.04 -10.24
C PHE A 343 1.90 14.76 -8.87
N ASN A 344 1.30 13.79 -8.16
CA ASN A 344 1.87 13.20 -6.96
C ASN A 344 2.88 12.10 -7.32
N ILE A 345 3.95 11.98 -6.54
CA ILE A 345 4.80 10.79 -6.64
C ILE A 345 4.03 9.56 -6.20
N ASN A 346 4.38 8.43 -6.81
CA ASN A 346 3.73 7.17 -6.59
C ASN A 346 4.82 6.12 -6.31
N PRO A 347 5.11 5.83 -5.03
CA PRO A 347 6.16 4.89 -4.66
C PRO A 347 5.77 3.42 -4.94
N LEU A 348 4.49 3.08 -4.87
CA LEU A 348 4.02 1.69 -4.99
C LEU A 348 3.85 1.23 -6.45
N GLY A 349 3.80 2.17 -7.38
CA GLY A 349 3.67 1.95 -8.80
C GLY A 349 5.00 1.92 -9.55
N ASN A 350 4.93 1.57 -10.83
CA ASN A 350 6.08 1.44 -11.71
C ASN A 350 6.22 2.61 -12.71
N THR A 351 5.45 3.69 -12.51
CA THR A 351 5.45 4.85 -13.39
C THR A 351 6.81 5.53 -13.39
N ARG A 352 7.32 5.82 -14.60
CA ARG A 352 8.56 6.58 -14.79
C ARG A 352 8.27 8.06 -14.91
N VAL A 353 9.02 8.86 -14.18
CA VAL A 353 8.95 10.32 -14.22
C VAL A 353 10.04 10.84 -15.15
N LEU A 354 9.73 11.90 -15.90
CA LEU A 354 10.71 12.56 -16.76
C LEU A 354 11.42 13.68 -15.97
N PRO A 355 12.75 13.78 -16.04
CA PRO A 355 13.56 14.83 -15.44
C PRO A 355 13.02 16.24 -15.70
N ALA A 356 12.52 16.52 -16.92
CA ALA A 356 11.91 17.82 -17.23
C ALA A 356 10.73 18.21 -16.32
N HIS A 357 10.01 17.24 -15.73
CA HIS A 357 8.89 17.48 -14.82
C HIS A 357 9.29 17.51 -13.33
N VAL A 358 10.55 17.20 -13.00
CA VAL A 358 11.09 17.20 -11.63
C VAL A 358 12.40 17.99 -11.55
N ARG A 359 12.63 18.89 -12.50
CA ARG A 359 13.82 19.74 -12.58
C ARG A 359 13.88 20.71 -11.40
N THR A 360 15.06 21.27 -11.13
CA THR A 360 15.35 22.09 -9.94
C THR A 360 14.36 23.24 -9.70
N ASP A 361 13.88 23.89 -10.76
CA ASP A 361 13.01 25.08 -10.73
C ASP A 361 11.51 24.79 -10.59
N VAL A 362 11.08 23.52 -10.54
CA VAL A 362 9.65 23.21 -10.36
C VAL A 362 9.16 23.58 -8.96
N ILE A 363 7.85 23.74 -8.81
CA ILE A 363 7.22 23.88 -7.51
C ILE A 363 7.03 22.47 -6.92
N LYS A 364 7.28 22.33 -5.62
CA LYS A 364 7.15 21.07 -4.89
C LYS A 364 6.34 21.33 -3.63
N TYR A 365 5.31 20.54 -3.39
CA TYR A 365 4.57 20.54 -2.15
C TYR A 365 4.84 19.22 -1.44
N VAL A 366 5.30 19.28 -0.19
CA VAL A 366 5.48 18.10 0.65
C VAL A 366 4.48 18.17 1.79
N THR A 367 3.68 17.12 1.92
CA THR A 367 2.74 16.96 3.03
C THR A 367 3.08 15.67 3.78
N LEU A 368 3.04 15.77 5.10
CA LEU A 368 3.37 14.67 6.01
C LEU A 368 2.12 14.28 6.78
N HIS A 369 1.80 12.99 6.79
CA HIS A 369 0.66 12.46 7.55
C HIS A 369 1.10 11.28 8.38
N MET A 370 0.87 11.35 9.70
CA MET A 370 1.13 10.23 10.59
C MET A 370 0.01 9.19 10.49
N ALA A 371 0.37 7.94 10.73
CA ALA A 371 -0.53 6.80 10.76
C ALA A 371 -1.28 6.74 12.09
N THR A 372 -2.20 7.68 12.26
CA THR A 372 -3.00 7.82 13.47
C THR A 372 -4.47 7.47 13.25
N ALA A 373 -5.16 7.10 14.32
CA ALA A 373 -6.58 6.78 14.34
C ALA A 373 -7.48 8.00 14.11
N PHE A 374 -7.01 9.18 14.51
CA PHE A 374 -7.73 10.43 14.33
C PHE A 374 -6.75 11.48 13.78
N PRO A 375 -6.52 11.53 12.45
CA PRO A 375 -5.50 12.38 11.85
C PRO A 375 -5.63 13.85 12.26
N ASP A 376 -4.57 14.41 12.82
CA ASP A 376 -4.47 15.82 13.19
C ASP A 376 -3.02 16.25 13.05
N THR A 377 -2.68 16.94 11.97
CA THR A 377 -1.28 17.26 11.67
C THR A 377 -0.64 18.18 12.71
N GLN A 378 -1.42 19.02 13.40
CA GLN A 378 -0.87 19.87 14.47
C GLN A 378 -0.46 19.00 15.65
N ARG A 379 -1.38 18.18 16.17
CA ARG A 379 -1.11 17.26 17.28
C ARG A 379 -0.04 16.22 16.91
N ASP A 380 -0.12 15.67 15.71
CA ASP A 380 0.72 14.54 15.28
C ASP A 380 2.21 14.95 15.18
N PHE A 381 2.51 16.24 14.99
CA PHE A 381 3.88 16.76 14.86
C PHE A 381 4.28 17.87 15.86
N GLU A 382 3.44 18.19 16.85
CA GLU A 382 3.63 19.32 17.78
C GLU A 382 5.03 19.33 18.42
N ASP A 383 5.44 18.19 18.99
CA ASP A 383 6.73 18.03 19.68
C ASP A 383 7.77 17.25 18.85
N LYS A 384 7.62 17.24 17.52
CA LYS A 384 8.51 16.47 16.63
C LYS A 384 9.35 17.41 15.76
N THR A 385 10.66 17.26 15.89
CA THR A 385 11.63 17.85 14.96
C THR A 385 12.06 16.80 13.94
N LEU A 386 12.03 17.15 12.65
CA LEU A 386 12.24 16.18 11.56
C LEU A 386 13.35 16.63 10.60
N THR A 387 13.96 15.64 9.94
CA THR A 387 14.89 15.82 8.82
C THR A 387 14.35 15.10 7.58
N LEU A 388 14.25 15.80 6.45
CA LEU A 388 13.93 15.22 5.14
C LEU A 388 15.20 15.16 4.27
N LEU A 389 15.50 13.98 3.76
CA LEU A 389 16.63 13.73 2.85
C LEU A 389 16.14 13.10 1.55
N MET A 390 16.63 13.59 0.41
CA MET A 390 16.46 12.94 -0.88
C MET A 390 17.81 12.47 -1.44
N ALA A 391 17.91 11.20 -1.84
CA ALA A 391 19.16 10.63 -2.36
C ALA A 391 18.96 9.64 -3.52
N ASP A 392 19.96 9.59 -4.40
CA ASP A 392 20.07 8.67 -5.54
C ASP A 392 21.22 7.67 -5.31
N PRO A 393 20.92 6.39 -4.99
CA PRO A 393 21.92 5.34 -4.86
C PRO A 393 22.33 4.71 -6.19
N ASP A 394 21.64 5.02 -7.29
CA ASP A 394 21.80 4.34 -8.58
C ASP A 394 22.81 5.07 -9.50
N VAL A 395 23.57 6.03 -8.97
CA VAL A 395 24.57 6.79 -9.73
C VAL A 395 25.68 5.87 -10.26
N PRO A 396 25.92 5.82 -11.59
CA PRO A 396 26.88 4.89 -12.18
C PRO A 396 28.36 5.28 -11.98
N LEU A 397 28.61 6.45 -11.41
CA LEU A 397 29.94 7.06 -11.29
C LEU A 397 30.30 7.21 -9.81
N GLN A 398 31.26 6.40 -9.35
CA GLN A 398 31.68 6.33 -7.93
C GLN A 398 32.13 7.67 -7.33
N ALA A 399 32.64 8.59 -8.15
CA ALA A 399 33.02 9.93 -7.71
C ALA A 399 31.83 10.79 -7.26
N PHE A 400 30.62 10.46 -7.72
CA PHE A 400 29.39 11.21 -7.46
C PHE A 400 28.43 10.45 -6.52
N GLY A 401 28.44 9.12 -6.56
CA GLY A 401 27.65 8.31 -5.64
C GLY A 401 27.75 6.81 -5.93
N ASN A 402 27.17 6.00 -5.06
CA ASN A 402 26.93 4.57 -5.22
C ASN A 402 25.89 4.08 -4.19
N GLU A 403 25.62 2.78 -4.17
CA GLU A 403 24.63 2.16 -3.28
C GLU A 403 24.88 2.37 -1.77
N ARG A 404 26.12 2.64 -1.35
CA ARG A 404 26.51 2.91 0.05
C ARG A 404 26.64 4.38 0.37
N LEU A 405 27.16 5.16 -0.57
CA LEU A 405 27.35 6.60 -0.46
C LEU A 405 26.57 7.27 -1.59
N PRO A 406 25.24 7.43 -1.44
CA PRO A 406 24.39 7.90 -2.51
C PRO A 406 24.65 9.37 -2.80
N PHE A 407 24.13 9.83 -3.93
CA PHE A 407 24.17 11.24 -4.28
C PHE A 407 23.05 11.99 -3.57
N LEU A 408 23.39 13.09 -2.88
CA LEU A 408 22.41 13.91 -2.15
C LEU A 408 21.70 14.90 -3.09
N HIS A 409 20.39 14.80 -3.16
CA HIS A 409 19.52 15.67 -3.96
C HIS A 409 18.81 16.74 -3.13
N TRP A 410 18.54 16.49 -1.85
CA TRP A 410 17.82 17.44 -0.99
C TRP A 410 18.11 17.10 0.48
N LEU A 411 18.35 18.11 1.31
CA LEU A 411 18.46 17.92 2.76
C LEU A 411 17.89 19.14 3.48
N VAL A 412 16.87 18.91 4.28
CA VAL A 412 16.23 19.91 5.14
C VAL A 412 16.14 19.33 6.55
N THR A 413 16.63 20.06 7.54
CA THR A 413 16.66 19.67 8.95
C THR A 413 15.75 20.58 9.77
N ASN A 414 15.57 20.27 11.05
CA ASN A 414 14.84 21.12 12.00
C ASN A 414 13.41 21.47 11.56
N ILE A 415 12.77 20.57 10.81
CA ILE A 415 11.38 20.71 10.35
C ILE A 415 10.46 20.53 11.56
N ARG A 416 9.65 21.53 11.87
CA ARG A 416 8.70 21.51 13.00
C ARG A 416 7.26 21.58 12.51
N GLY A 417 6.33 20.96 13.25
CA GLY A 417 4.91 20.96 12.89
C GLY A 417 4.60 20.29 11.55
N GLY A 418 5.54 19.47 11.02
CA GLY A 418 5.42 18.83 9.72
C GLY A 418 5.55 19.76 8.51
N ASP A 419 5.87 21.05 8.69
CA ASP A 419 6.05 22.00 7.60
C ASP A 419 7.50 21.98 7.08
N VAL A 420 7.72 21.19 6.01
CA VAL A 420 9.03 21.07 5.37
C VAL A 420 9.59 22.41 4.88
N ALA A 421 8.73 23.37 4.52
CA ALA A 421 9.18 24.67 4.05
C ALA A 421 9.73 25.57 5.17
N ALA A 422 9.40 25.28 6.43
CA ALA A 422 9.88 26.01 7.61
C ALA A 422 11.20 25.46 8.20
N GLY A 423 11.74 24.37 7.65
CA GLY A 423 12.99 23.78 8.11
C GLY A 423 14.26 24.49 7.60
N ASP A 424 15.40 24.13 8.18
CA ASP A 424 16.72 24.62 7.80
C ASP A 424 17.24 23.88 6.58
N VAL A 425 17.47 24.60 5.48
CA VAL A 425 17.94 24.00 4.23
C VAL A 425 19.46 23.83 4.25
N VAL A 426 19.93 22.59 4.34
CA VAL A 426 21.36 22.24 4.21
C VAL A 426 21.76 22.07 2.75
N GLN A 427 20.96 21.32 1.99
CA GLN A 427 21.12 21.17 0.54
C GLN A 427 19.78 21.47 -0.12
N SER A 428 19.73 22.51 -0.95
CA SER A 428 18.52 22.81 -1.73
C SER A 428 18.18 21.67 -2.70
N TYR A 429 16.89 21.48 -2.98
CA TYR A 429 16.43 20.49 -3.94
C TYR A 429 17.17 20.62 -5.28
N MET A 430 17.84 19.56 -5.69
CA MET A 430 18.47 19.40 -6.99
C MET A 430 17.64 18.41 -7.80
N GLY A 431 17.11 18.86 -8.94
CA GLY A 431 16.29 18.00 -9.79
C GLY A 431 17.06 16.76 -10.29
N PRO A 432 16.43 15.58 -10.35
CA PRO A 432 16.95 14.39 -11.00
C PRO A 432 17.52 14.65 -12.40
N ALA A 433 18.71 14.10 -12.67
CA ALA A 433 19.36 14.17 -13.98
C ALA A 433 20.20 12.90 -14.26
N PRO A 434 19.56 11.72 -14.31
CA PRO A 434 20.27 10.45 -14.46
C PRO A 434 21.07 10.43 -15.78
N PRO A 435 22.39 10.16 -15.76
CA PRO A 435 23.25 10.28 -16.94
C PRO A 435 23.06 9.17 -17.98
N ASP A 436 22.35 8.09 -17.64
CA ASP A 436 22.19 6.92 -18.49
C ASP A 436 20.71 6.48 -18.65
N PRO A 437 20.41 5.62 -19.66
CA PRO A 437 19.02 5.26 -19.97
C PRO A 437 18.30 4.42 -18.91
N LYS A 438 19.04 3.80 -17.97
CA LYS A 438 18.44 3.02 -16.88
C LYS A 438 17.71 4.00 -15.95
N PRO A 439 16.46 3.72 -15.54
CA PRO A 439 15.82 4.56 -14.55
C PRO A 439 16.55 4.49 -13.20
N HIS A 440 16.79 5.65 -12.60
CA HIS A 440 17.33 5.76 -11.24
C HIS A 440 16.19 5.90 -10.24
N ARG A 441 16.39 5.41 -9.03
CA ARG A 441 15.49 5.55 -7.89
C ARG A 441 15.96 6.74 -7.05
N TYR A 442 15.03 7.62 -6.70
CA TYR A 442 15.29 8.74 -5.83
C TYR A 442 14.47 8.57 -4.57
N TYR A 443 15.13 8.27 -3.46
CA TYR A 443 14.49 8.03 -2.16
C TYR A 443 14.38 9.31 -1.39
N MET A 444 13.18 9.61 -0.89
CA MET A 444 12.88 10.65 0.07
C MET A 444 12.66 9.98 1.41
N LEU A 445 13.53 10.25 2.38
CA LEU A 445 13.57 9.64 3.69
C LEU A 445 13.30 10.71 4.74
N LEU A 446 12.40 10.42 5.66
CA LEU A 446 12.04 11.30 6.75
C LEU A 446 12.49 10.69 8.08
N PHE A 447 13.27 11.46 8.82
CA PHE A 447 13.81 11.06 10.11
C PHE A 447 13.24 11.94 11.23
N ARG A 448 12.99 11.34 12.40
CA ARG A 448 12.83 12.06 13.66
C ARG A 448 14.21 12.43 14.20
N GLN A 449 14.33 13.67 14.65
CA GLN A 449 15.44 14.18 15.42
C GLN A 449 15.09 14.13 16.92
N ASP A 450 16.06 13.72 17.74
CA ASP A 450 15.93 13.85 19.19
C ASP A 450 16.46 15.24 19.66
N GLU A 451 17.31 15.88 18.87
CA GLU A 451 17.89 17.21 19.13
C GLU A 451 17.93 18.06 17.84
N ASP A 452 17.99 19.39 17.99
CA ASP A 452 18.21 20.29 16.85
C ASP A 452 19.59 20.08 16.23
N LEU A 453 19.65 20.06 14.90
CA LEU A 453 20.90 19.94 14.16
C LEU A 453 21.44 21.32 13.80
N ASP A 454 22.75 21.48 13.82
CA ASP A 454 23.40 22.68 13.31
C ASP A 454 23.64 22.51 11.80
N PRO A 455 22.89 23.20 10.92
CA PRO A 455 23.00 23.03 9.48
C PRO A 455 24.40 23.40 8.95
N HIS A 456 25.18 24.21 9.69
CA HIS A 456 26.55 24.58 9.31
C HIS A 456 27.57 23.48 9.62
N LYS A 457 27.26 22.53 10.51
CA LYS A 457 28.12 21.37 10.79
C LYS A 457 27.83 20.18 9.88
N LEU A 458 26.64 20.18 9.28
CA LEU A 458 26.26 19.25 8.22
C LEU A 458 26.80 19.69 6.85
N ASP A 459 27.70 20.68 6.84
CA ASP A 459 28.19 21.35 5.64
C ASP A 459 28.70 20.35 4.60
N TYR A 460 28.12 20.51 3.42
CA TYR A 460 28.34 19.74 2.22
C TYR A 460 29.10 20.61 1.21
N SER A 461 30.07 21.38 1.68
CA SER A 461 30.76 22.37 0.86
C SER A 461 31.60 21.73 -0.24
N ALA A 462 31.65 22.43 -1.37
CA ALA A 462 32.28 21.99 -2.61
C ALA A 462 33.77 21.62 -2.49
N ALA A 463 34.43 21.94 -1.37
CA ALA A 463 35.85 21.64 -1.14
C ALA A 463 36.16 20.13 -1.13
N ASN A 464 35.20 19.29 -0.72
CA ASN A 464 35.30 17.82 -0.77
C ASN A 464 34.50 17.19 -1.93
N CYS A 465 33.96 18.03 -2.81
CA CYS A 465 33.13 17.62 -3.94
C CYS A 465 33.91 17.71 -5.24
N SER A 466 33.58 16.87 -6.21
CA SER A 466 34.25 16.90 -7.51
C SER A 466 34.05 18.27 -8.18
N TRP A 467 35.16 18.97 -8.43
CA TRP A 467 35.22 20.33 -8.99
C TRP A 467 34.44 20.51 -10.30
N ASN A 468 34.23 19.43 -11.05
CA ASN A 468 33.51 19.46 -12.32
C ASN A 468 31.99 19.65 -12.16
N PHE A 469 31.46 19.49 -10.95
CA PHE A 469 30.05 19.70 -10.64
C PHE A 469 29.89 20.32 -9.26
N ARG A 470 30.06 21.64 -9.19
CA ARG A 470 29.85 22.43 -7.96
C ARG A 470 28.56 21.99 -7.23
N GLY A 471 28.68 21.50 -5.99
CA GLY A 471 27.55 21.07 -5.15
C GLY A 471 27.00 19.66 -5.43
N ARG A 472 27.76 18.79 -6.11
CA ARG A 472 27.37 17.39 -6.39
C ARG A 472 28.37 16.41 -5.76
N CYS A 473 27.95 15.73 -4.70
CA CYS A 473 28.84 14.91 -3.87
C CYS A 473 28.15 13.63 -3.38
N ARG A 474 28.94 12.58 -3.25
CA ARG A 474 28.51 11.40 -2.49
C ARG A 474 28.29 11.81 -1.03
N TYR A 475 27.27 11.26 -0.39
CA TYR A 475 26.89 11.63 0.96
C TYR A 475 26.82 10.42 1.86
N ASP A 476 27.37 10.53 3.06
CA ASP A 476 27.36 9.44 4.03
C ASP A 476 26.12 9.55 4.94
N VAL A 477 25.03 8.98 4.46
CA VAL A 477 23.75 8.92 5.21
C VAL A 477 23.92 8.11 6.50
N GLN A 478 24.80 7.11 6.53
CA GLN A 478 25.00 6.30 7.73
C GLN A 478 25.65 7.12 8.85
N THR A 479 26.66 7.92 8.51
CA THR A 479 27.31 8.85 9.45
C THR A 479 26.32 9.92 9.93
N LEU A 480 25.55 10.54 9.01
CA LEU A 480 24.48 11.47 9.39
C LEU A 480 23.52 10.86 10.42
N VAL A 481 23.00 9.65 10.14
CA VAL A 481 22.03 8.99 11.00
C VAL A 481 22.63 8.62 12.36
N SER A 482 23.84 8.06 12.37
CA SER A 482 24.46 7.57 13.59
C SER A 482 25.00 8.66 14.51
N GLU A 483 25.63 9.71 13.98
CA GLU A 483 26.17 10.82 14.79
C GLU A 483 25.07 11.69 15.39
N ASN A 484 23.91 11.76 14.72
CA ASN A 484 22.79 12.61 15.12
C ASN A 484 21.60 11.81 15.69
N GLN A 485 21.76 10.51 15.93
CA GLN A 485 20.75 9.63 16.52
C GLN A 485 19.38 9.70 15.81
N LEU A 486 19.40 9.79 14.48
CA LEU A 486 18.19 9.95 13.68
C LEU A 486 17.40 8.64 13.61
N THR A 487 16.07 8.73 13.77
CA THR A 487 15.16 7.58 13.64
C THR A 487 14.36 7.68 12.35
N LEU A 488 14.48 6.72 11.44
CA LEU A 488 13.71 6.72 10.20
C LEU A 488 12.22 6.44 10.49
N ILE A 489 11.33 7.36 10.12
CA ILE A 489 9.89 7.29 10.40
C ILE A 489 9.00 7.39 9.15
N GLY A 490 9.57 7.75 7.99
CA GLY A 490 8.84 7.82 6.74
C GLY A 490 9.75 7.63 5.53
N ALA A 491 9.18 7.11 4.45
CA ALA A 491 9.88 6.95 3.18
C ALA A 491 8.91 7.16 2.01
N ALA A 492 9.43 7.65 0.89
CA ALA A 492 8.79 7.64 -0.42
C ALA A 492 9.89 7.61 -1.49
N TRP A 493 9.55 7.25 -2.73
CA TRP A 493 10.51 7.27 -3.82
C TRP A 493 9.84 7.47 -5.16
N MET A 494 10.64 7.86 -6.15
CA MET A 494 10.24 7.90 -7.55
C MET A 494 11.31 7.29 -8.45
N ARG A 495 10.88 6.77 -9.59
CA ARG A 495 11.78 6.27 -10.64
C ARG A 495 11.85 7.30 -11.76
N VAL A 496 13.02 7.85 -12.00
CA VAL A 496 13.23 8.88 -13.01
C VAL A 496 14.08 8.32 -14.14
N GLN A 497 13.64 8.51 -15.38
CA GLN A 497 14.32 8.01 -16.56
C GLN A 497 14.89 9.15 -17.39
N PHE A 498 16.11 8.97 -17.93
CA PHE A 498 16.74 9.89 -18.87
C PHE A 498 15.79 10.41 -19.97
N ASP A 499 15.87 11.71 -20.26
CA ASP A 499 15.14 12.38 -21.32
C ASP A 499 16.02 13.41 -22.08
N ASP A 500 15.42 14.10 -23.05
CA ASP A 500 16.12 15.07 -23.90
C ASP A 500 16.58 16.31 -23.11
N PHE A 501 15.90 16.67 -22.01
CA PHE A 501 16.32 17.74 -21.09
C PHE A 501 17.65 17.37 -20.41
N VAL A 502 17.78 16.14 -19.91
CA VAL A 502 19.04 15.68 -19.32
C VAL A 502 20.17 15.71 -20.33
N ARG A 503 19.93 15.22 -21.54
CA ARG A 503 20.93 15.26 -22.61
C ARG A 503 21.42 16.69 -22.88
N GLN A 504 20.51 17.67 -22.92
CA GLN A 504 20.88 19.09 -23.07
C GLN A 504 21.80 19.55 -21.93
N ILE A 505 21.51 19.18 -20.67
CA ILE A 505 22.35 19.55 -19.52
C ILE A 505 23.77 19.01 -19.69
N TYR A 506 23.94 17.72 -19.95
CA TYR A 506 25.27 17.10 -20.04
C TYR A 506 26.07 17.60 -21.25
N VAL A 507 25.42 17.85 -22.39
CA VAL A 507 26.07 18.45 -23.55
C VAL A 507 26.45 19.91 -23.29
N GLY A 508 25.53 20.70 -22.74
CA GLY A 508 25.74 22.12 -22.45
C GLY A 508 26.83 22.38 -21.42
N ALA A 509 27.00 21.46 -20.47
CA ALA A 509 28.08 21.49 -19.48
C ALA A 509 29.41 20.89 -19.99
N GLY A 510 29.47 20.41 -21.24
CA GLY A 510 30.69 19.82 -21.83
C GLY A 510 31.07 18.43 -21.28
N LEU A 511 30.16 17.78 -20.56
CA LEU A 511 30.39 16.51 -19.88
C LEU A 511 30.20 15.31 -20.79
N ASN A 512 29.40 15.45 -21.84
CA ASN A 512 29.23 14.46 -22.87
C ASN A 512 29.42 15.12 -24.23
N PRO A 513 30.41 14.71 -25.05
CA PRO A 513 30.60 15.26 -26.38
C PRO A 513 29.31 15.17 -27.19
N ARG A 514 28.96 16.26 -27.87
CA ARG A 514 27.70 16.36 -28.62
C ARG A 514 27.52 15.20 -29.61
N CYS A 515 28.58 14.83 -30.32
CA CYS A 515 28.59 13.71 -31.26
C CYS A 515 28.28 12.35 -30.61
N VAL A 516 28.64 12.16 -29.34
CA VAL A 516 28.36 10.93 -28.57
C VAL A 516 26.94 10.98 -28.03
N ALA A 517 26.58 12.05 -27.33
CA ALA A 517 25.26 12.21 -26.72
C ALA A 517 24.11 12.20 -27.74
N CYS A 518 24.34 12.76 -28.93
CA CYS A 518 23.35 12.91 -29.99
C CYS A 518 23.41 11.82 -31.06
N HIS A 519 24.25 10.80 -30.88
CA HIS A 519 24.36 9.69 -31.82
C HIS A 519 23.00 8.99 -32.00
N GLY A 520 22.55 8.86 -33.26
CA GLY A 520 21.28 8.22 -33.59
C GLY A 520 20.03 9.09 -33.34
N VAL A 521 20.18 10.35 -32.90
CA VAL A 521 19.04 11.28 -32.80
C VAL A 521 18.63 11.72 -34.21
N PRO A 522 17.37 11.48 -34.62
CA PRO A 522 16.91 11.90 -35.94
C PRO A 522 17.04 13.41 -36.15
N GLY A 523 17.70 13.81 -37.24
CA GLY A 523 17.91 15.21 -37.61
C GLY A 523 19.11 15.89 -36.92
N TYR A 524 19.90 15.16 -36.14
CA TYR A 524 21.15 15.70 -35.58
C TYR A 524 22.24 15.85 -36.65
N ALA A 525 22.90 17.01 -36.67
CA ALA A 525 24.15 17.27 -37.38
C ALA A 525 25.07 18.15 -36.54
N ASP A 526 26.37 18.14 -36.82
CA ASP A 526 27.37 18.96 -36.13
C ASP A 526 28.23 19.73 -37.15
N PRO A 527 28.07 21.07 -37.28
CA PRO A 527 27.15 21.93 -36.53
C PRO A 527 25.68 21.68 -36.88
N CYS A 528 24.75 22.13 -36.02
CA CYS A 528 23.33 21.98 -36.29
C CYS A 528 22.92 22.65 -37.60
N PRO A 529 21.97 22.06 -38.35
CA PRO A 529 21.45 22.70 -39.54
C PRO A 529 20.80 24.04 -39.17
N SER A 530 21.16 25.11 -39.87
CA SER A 530 20.38 26.33 -39.87
C SER A 530 18.99 26.01 -40.45
N ARG A 531 17.92 26.52 -39.82
CA ARG A 531 16.52 26.23 -40.17
C ARG A 531 16.28 26.26 -41.69
N LEU A 532 15.83 25.11 -42.21
CA LEU A 532 15.16 24.86 -43.51
C LEU A 532 15.66 25.69 -44.70
N ASP A 533 16.60 25.13 -45.46
CA ASP A 533 16.55 25.25 -46.92
C ASP A 533 16.36 23.86 -47.53
N ASP A 534 15.52 23.85 -48.56
CA ASP A 534 14.90 22.70 -49.21
C ASP A 534 15.86 21.61 -49.70
N SER A 535 15.35 20.37 -49.60
CA SER A 535 15.66 19.22 -50.46
C SER A 535 17.14 18.95 -50.81
N SER A 536 17.78 18.10 -50.00
CA SER A 536 18.77 17.05 -50.37
C SER A 536 19.87 16.90 -49.32
N ALA A 537 19.56 16.25 -48.19
CA ALA A 537 20.59 15.86 -47.23
C ALA A 537 20.88 14.36 -47.38
N SER A 538 21.96 14.06 -48.09
CA SER A 538 22.67 12.79 -47.98
C SER A 538 23.11 12.58 -46.52
N ILE A 539 23.05 11.33 -46.07
CA ILE A 539 23.50 10.91 -44.73
C ILE A 539 24.98 11.30 -44.58
N PRO A 540 25.39 12.14 -43.60
CA PRO A 540 26.80 12.37 -43.35
C PRO A 540 27.40 11.07 -42.80
N SER A 541 28.46 10.57 -43.45
CA SER A 541 29.32 9.53 -42.91
C SER A 541 29.90 9.96 -41.56
N PRO A 542 30.26 9.03 -40.66
CA PRO A 542 30.81 9.37 -39.35
C PRO A 542 32.13 10.11 -39.55
N GLY A 543 32.09 11.44 -39.43
CA GLY A 543 33.27 12.29 -39.57
C GLY A 543 34.33 11.93 -38.54
N LEU A 544 35.60 12.11 -38.90
CA LEU A 544 36.79 11.88 -38.07
C LEU A 544 36.72 12.49 -36.65
N CYS A 545 35.80 13.43 -36.40
CA CYS A 545 35.49 13.98 -35.09
C CYS A 545 35.11 12.89 -34.06
N CYS A 546 34.36 11.85 -34.44
CA CYS A 546 34.00 10.75 -33.53
C CYS A 546 35.19 9.86 -33.16
N LEU A 547 36.14 9.64 -34.07
CA LEU A 547 37.30 8.78 -33.82
C LEU A 547 38.31 9.43 -32.87
N PHE A 548 38.57 10.74 -33.03
CA PHE A 548 39.45 11.48 -32.13
C PHE A 548 38.82 11.74 -30.76
N SER A 549 37.53 12.08 -30.70
CA SER A 549 36.83 12.29 -29.43
C SER A 549 36.63 10.99 -28.66
N MET A 550 36.32 9.85 -29.30
CA MET A 550 36.26 8.55 -28.61
C MET A 550 37.61 8.13 -28.02
N LEU A 551 38.73 8.28 -28.74
CA LEU A 551 40.06 7.97 -28.20
C LEU A 551 40.41 8.89 -27.01
N LEU A 552 40.13 10.19 -27.13
CA LEU A 552 40.38 11.15 -26.07
C LEU A 552 39.46 10.91 -24.86
N TRP A 553 38.21 10.46 -25.06
CA TRP A 553 37.27 10.12 -23.99
C TRP A 553 37.60 8.79 -23.29
N VAL A 554 38.11 7.81 -24.03
CA VAL A 554 38.66 6.56 -23.46
C VAL A 554 39.92 6.87 -22.64
N LEU A 555 40.78 7.77 -23.12
CA LEU A 555 41.94 8.26 -22.38
C LEU A 555 41.55 9.11 -21.16
N LEU A 556 40.55 9.99 -21.26
CA LEU A 556 40.04 10.77 -20.12
C LEU A 556 39.30 9.89 -19.10
N LYS A 557 38.58 8.85 -19.51
CA LYS A 557 38.06 7.82 -18.60
C LYS A 557 39.19 7.08 -17.86
N ALA A 558 40.31 6.82 -18.53
CA ALA A 558 41.47 6.19 -17.91
C ALA A 558 42.20 7.14 -16.93
N VAL A 559 42.27 8.44 -17.25
CA VAL A 559 42.92 9.46 -16.39
C VAL A 559 42.02 9.88 -15.22
N MET A 560 40.69 9.84 -15.36
CA MET A 560 39.75 10.04 -14.24
C MET A 560 39.56 8.80 -13.36
N CYS A 561 40.16 7.67 -13.74
CA CYS A 561 40.24 6.44 -12.94
C CYS A 561 41.59 6.27 -12.21
N MET A 562 42.49 7.26 -12.24
CA MET A 562 43.73 7.30 -11.45
C MET A 562 43.61 8.20 -10.23
#